data_AF-A0A354GRD0-F1
#
_entry.id   AF-A0A354GRD0-F1
#
_cell.length_a   1.000
_cell.length_b   1.000
_cell.length_c   1.000
_cell.angle_alpha   90.00
_cell.angle_beta   90.00
_cell.angle_gamma   90.00
#
_symmetry.space_group_name_H-M   'P 1'
#
loop_
_entity.id
_entity.type
_entity.pdbx_description
1 polymer ?
#
loop_
_entity_poly.entity_id
_entity_poly.type
_entity_poly.pdbx_seq_one_letter_code
_entity_poly.pdbx_strand_id
1 'polypeptide(L)'
;EEGRQLLGRTPRLESQRDLRKDYQKLADGDLSEDDFTKDRDKILAGTKLPPAVAQKFAAKVIEATEVILSDYYKEENQGELVTQAIRKEYRFLEERIPDALEAGLKKAKDMSEDQLKELLIDARTALGKREDLDKDKDIDVALVEMLRTLDPYTTYIDPETLNRFKIEIAGNFTGIGIQIRKDAATDLLLVVTPIKGSPAYRAGLMAGDLITNIGREVDNEGKPLPKTEET
;
A
#
# COMPACT_ATOMS: atom_id res chain seq x y z
N GLU A 1 -12.86 -14.20 19.05
CA GLU A 1 -12.86 -14.57 17.62
C GLU A 1 -11.65 -13.99 16.90
N GLU A 2 -11.43 -12.67 17.01
CA GLU A 2 -10.24 -11.94 16.53
C GLU A 2 -8.91 -12.65 16.82
N GLY A 3 -8.63 -12.98 18.09
CA GLY A 3 -7.39 -13.68 18.46
C GLY A 3 -7.21 -15.04 17.75
N ARG A 4 -8.28 -15.80 17.51
CA ARG A 4 -8.20 -17.07 16.76
C ARG A 4 -7.83 -16.83 15.29
N GLN A 5 -8.34 -15.76 14.68
CA GLN A 5 -8.03 -15.41 13.29
C GLN A 5 -6.58 -14.95 13.14
N LEU A 6 -6.09 -14.10 14.06
CA LEU A 6 -4.73 -13.58 14.04
C LEU A 6 -3.67 -14.66 14.37
N LEU A 7 -3.97 -15.60 15.27
CA LEU A 7 -3.04 -16.67 15.61
C LEU A 7 -2.93 -17.73 14.51
N GLY A 8 -4.00 -17.95 13.74
CA GLY A 8 -4.06 -18.98 12.70
C GLY A 8 -3.25 -18.69 11.42
N ARG A 9 -2.85 -17.44 11.17
CA ARG A 9 -2.00 -17.06 10.02
C ARG A 9 -1.16 -15.82 10.35
N THR A 10 0.00 -15.66 9.71
CA THR A 10 0.79 -14.42 9.85
C THR A 10 0.08 -13.27 9.11
N PRO A 11 -0.31 -12.19 9.80
CA PRO A 11 -0.95 -11.04 9.18
C PRO A 11 0.03 -10.23 8.32
N ARG A 12 -0.51 -9.53 7.32
CA ARG A 12 0.29 -8.68 6.42
C ARG A 12 0.65 -7.35 7.07
N LEU A 13 -0.29 -6.77 7.82
CA LEU A 13 -0.17 -5.44 8.41
C LEU A 13 0.61 -5.46 9.72
N GLU A 14 1.43 -4.44 9.96
CA GLU A 14 2.20 -4.26 11.19
C GLU A 14 1.32 -4.25 12.44
N SER A 15 0.26 -3.46 12.44
CA SER A 15 -0.70 -3.38 13.54
C SER A 15 -1.32 -4.75 13.89
N GLN A 16 -1.64 -5.56 12.88
CA GLN A 16 -2.19 -6.90 13.07
C GLN A 16 -1.14 -7.89 13.57
N ARG A 17 0.12 -7.77 13.12
CA ARG A 17 1.25 -8.58 13.62
C ARG A 17 1.54 -8.26 15.09
N ASP A 18 1.43 -7.00 15.49
CA ASP A 18 1.61 -6.60 16.88
C ASP A 18 0.45 -7.09 17.77
N LEU A 19 -0.80 -6.92 17.33
CA LEU A 19 -1.96 -7.52 18.02
C LEU A 19 -1.82 -9.04 18.17
N ARG A 20 -1.33 -9.72 17.12
CA ARG A 20 -1.06 -11.17 17.19
C ARG A 20 -0.05 -11.52 18.28
N LYS A 21 1.04 -10.75 18.41
CA LYS A 21 2.05 -10.97 19.47
C LYS A 21 1.41 -10.80 20.86
N ASP A 22 0.57 -9.79 21.04
CA ASP A 22 -0.06 -9.53 22.33
C ASP A 22 -1.13 -10.59 22.66
N TYR A 23 -1.88 -11.07 21.67
CA TYR A 23 -2.76 -12.24 21.84
C TYR A 23 -1.99 -13.51 22.23
N GLN A 24 -0.80 -13.72 21.67
CA GLN A 24 0.06 -14.85 22.03
C GLN A 24 0.52 -14.73 23.49
N LYS A 25 1.04 -13.57 23.91
CA LYS A 25 1.45 -13.34 25.30
C LYS A 25 0.30 -13.50 26.30
N LEU A 26 -0.90 -13.02 25.95
CA LEU A 26 -2.09 -13.20 26.77
C LEU A 26 -2.44 -14.69 26.94
N ALA A 27 -2.32 -15.48 25.86
CA ALA A 27 -2.56 -16.92 25.90
C ALA A 27 -1.49 -17.69 26.70
N ASP A 28 -0.23 -17.22 26.66
CA ASP A 28 0.89 -17.81 27.39
C ASP A 28 0.93 -17.39 28.88
N GLY A 29 0.13 -16.40 29.28
CA GLY A 29 0.09 -15.85 30.65
C GLY A 29 1.16 -14.80 30.93
N ASP A 30 1.90 -14.36 29.90
CA ASP A 30 2.97 -13.37 29.97
C ASP A 30 2.45 -11.91 29.93
N LEU A 31 1.15 -11.72 29.67
CA LEU A 31 0.49 -10.41 29.62
C LEU A 31 -0.84 -10.46 30.39
N SER A 32 -1.07 -9.47 31.25
CA SER A 32 -2.34 -9.35 31.99
C SER A 32 -3.49 -8.92 31.08
N GLU A 33 -4.72 -9.24 31.43
CA GLU A 33 -5.90 -8.81 30.65
C GLU A 33 -6.04 -7.28 30.58
N ASP A 34 -5.69 -6.58 31.67
CA ASP A 34 -5.71 -5.11 31.74
C ASP A 34 -4.66 -4.49 30.82
N ASP A 35 -3.45 -5.03 30.81
CA ASP A 35 -2.37 -4.52 29.97
C ASP A 35 -2.59 -4.88 28.49
N PHE A 36 -3.09 -6.08 28.22
CA PHE A 36 -3.54 -6.47 26.88
C PHE A 36 -4.60 -5.50 26.33
N THR A 37 -5.60 -5.15 27.15
CA THR A 37 -6.66 -4.23 26.73
C THR A 37 -6.10 -2.85 26.39
N LYS A 38 -5.18 -2.32 27.22
CA LYS A 38 -4.51 -1.04 26.96
C LYS A 38 -3.69 -1.07 25.67
N ASP A 39 -2.90 -2.11 25.46
CA ASP A 39 -2.06 -2.26 24.26
C ASP A 39 -2.91 -2.40 23.01
N ARG A 40 -3.98 -3.23 23.07
CA ARG A 40 -4.95 -3.38 21.99
C ARG A 40 -5.61 -2.04 21.63
N ASP A 41 -6.09 -1.29 22.61
CA ASP A 41 -6.75 -0.01 22.38
C ASP A 41 -5.79 1.03 21.77
N LYS A 42 -4.52 1.02 22.21
CA LYS A 42 -3.48 1.86 21.63
C LYS A 42 -3.20 1.51 20.17
N ILE A 43 -3.11 0.22 19.84
CA ILE A 43 -2.91 -0.23 18.45
C ILE A 43 -4.11 0.17 17.58
N LEU A 44 -5.34 -0.10 18.05
CA LEU A 44 -6.56 0.25 17.32
C LEU A 44 -6.78 1.76 17.17
N ALA A 45 -6.33 2.56 18.13
CA ALA A 45 -6.33 4.01 17.97
C ALA A 45 -5.37 4.45 16.84
N GLY A 46 -4.22 3.77 16.70
CA GLY A 46 -3.24 4.02 15.65
C GLY A 46 -3.70 3.64 14.24
N THR A 47 -4.69 2.76 14.11
CA THR A 47 -5.28 2.36 12.82
C THR A 47 -6.42 3.27 12.36
N LYS A 48 -6.80 4.30 13.12
CA LYS A 48 -7.82 5.25 12.69
C LYS A 48 -7.31 6.13 11.54
N LEU A 49 -8.06 6.14 10.45
CA LEU A 49 -7.73 6.97 9.30
C LEU A 49 -8.15 8.43 9.54
N PRO A 50 -7.29 9.42 9.26
CA PRO A 50 -7.70 10.83 9.30
C PRO A 50 -8.75 11.13 8.22
N PRO A 51 -9.82 11.89 8.52
CA PRO A 51 -10.89 12.19 7.55
C PRO A 51 -10.41 12.81 6.25
N ALA A 52 -9.40 13.69 6.33
CA ALA A 52 -8.81 14.35 5.16
C ALA A 52 -8.20 13.37 4.15
N VAL A 53 -7.68 12.22 4.61
CA VAL A 53 -7.12 11.19 3.73
C VAL A 53 -8.24 10.50 2.95
N ALA A 54 -9.31 10.10 3.64
CA ALA A 54 -10.49 9.50 2.99
C ALA A 54 -11.15 10.46 1.99
N GLN A 55 -11.26 11.74 2.33
CA GLN A 55 -11.80 12.77 1.43
C GLN A 55 -10.94 12.97 0.19
N LYS A 56 -9.60 13.03 0.37
CA LYS A 56 -8.67 13.13 -0.76
C LYS A 56 -8.79 11.91 -1.68
N PHE A 57 -8.84 10.71 -1.11
CA PHE A 57 -9.05 9.47 -1.85
C PHE A 57 -10.33 9.54 -2.68
N ALA A 58 -11.47 9.85 -2.05
CA ALA A 58 -12.76 9.91 -2.73
C ALA A 58 -12.78 10.95 -3.86
N ALA A 59 -12.24 12.15 -3.60
CA ALA A 59 -12.15 13.20 -4.61
C ALA A 59 -11.32 12.75 -5.82
N LYS A 60 -10.19 12.07 -5.60
CA LYS A 60 -9.31 11.62 -6.68
C LYS A 60 -9.90 10.45 -7.48
N VAL A 61 -10.60 9.53 -6.84
CA VAL A 61 -11.30 8.46 -7.55
C VAL A 61 -12.43 9.05 -8.40
N ILE A 62 -13.21 10.00 -7.89
CA ILE A 62 -14.26 10.68 -8.67
C ILE A 62 -13.68 11.44 -9.87
N GLU A 63 -12.64 12.24 -9.67
CA GLU A 63 -11.95 12.94 -10.76
C GLU A 63 -11.50 11.97 -11.85
N ALA A 64 -10.97 10.80 -11.48
CA ALA A 64 -10.58 9.78 -12.45
C ALA A 64 -11.79 9.18 -13.19
N THR A 65 -12.91 8.96 -12.51
CA THR A 65 -14.14 8.49 -13.18
C THR A 65 -14.67 9.50 -14.19
N GLU A 66 -14.56 10.80 -13.91
CA GLU A 66 -14.95 11.86 -14.86
C GLU A 66 -14.08 11.83 -16.11
N VAL A 67 -12.75 11.68 -15.94
CA VAL A 67 -11.81 11.53 -17.06
C VAL A 67 -12.17 10.31 -17.91
N ILE A 68 -12.41 9.15 -17.27
CA ILE A 68 -12.84 7.93 -17.97
C ILE A 68 -14.13 8.18 -18.75
N LEU A 69 -15.15 8.77 -18.13
CA LEU A 69 -16.43 9.00 -18.80
C LEU A 69 -16.32 9.98 -19.98
N SER A 70 -15.34 10.88 -19.95
CA SER A 70 -15.11 11.82 -21.05
C SER A 70 -14.30 11.24 -22.22
N ASP A 71 -13.32 10.38 -21.93
CA ASP A 71 -12.33 9.93 -22.92
C ASP A 71 -12.51 8.46 -23.34
N TYR A 72 -13.27 7.67 -22.58
CA TYR A 72 -13.47 6.26 -22.86
C TYR A 72 -14.55 6.05 -23.93
N TYR A 73 -14.27 5.13 -24.86
CA TYR A 73 -15.11 4.96 -26.05
C TYR A 73 -16.46 4.27 -25.78
N LYS A 74 -16.57 3.48 -24.70
CA LYS A 74 -17.83 2.85 -24.31
C LYS A 74 -18.57 3.73 -23.32
N GLU A 75 -19.89 3.72 -23.43
CA GLU A 75 -20.74 4.27 -22.39
C GLU A 75 -20.53 3.48 -21.08
N GLU A 76 -20.04 4.17 -20.07
CA GLU A 76 -19.87 3.66 -18.71
C GLU A 76 -20.71 4.49 -17.74
N ASN A 77 -20.92 3.98 -16.53
CA ASN A 77 -21.64 4.69 -15.47
C ASN A 77 -20.71 4.96 -14.29
N GLN A 78 -20.72 6.19 -13.77
CA GLN A 78 -19.84 6.61 -12.67
C GLN A 78 -20.01 5.73 -11.42
N GLY A 79 -21.25 5.39 -11.06
CA GLY A 79 -21.55 4.53 -9.93
C GLY A 79 -21.10 3.09 -10.13
N GLU A 80 -21.13 2.58 -11.37
CA GLU A 80 -20.58 1.26 -11.71
C GLU A 80 -19.05 1.26 -11.61
N LEU A 81 -18.38 2.31 -12.09
CA LEU A 81 -16.93 2.50 -11.95
C LEU A 81 -16.51 2.54 -10.47
N VAL A 82 -17.18 3.37 -9.65
CA VAL A 82 -16.95 3.45 -8.20
C VAL A 82 -17.18 2.10 -7.52
N THR A 83 -18.23 1.37 -7.90
CA THR A 83 -18.49 0.02 -7.37
C THR A 83 -17.37 -0.94 -7.70
N GLN A 84 -16.81 -0.87 -8.90
CA GLN A 84 -15.71 -1.72 -9.34
C GLN A 84 -14.42 -1.34 -8.62
N ALA A 85 -14.13 -0.05 -8.47
CA ALA A 85 -12.99 0.45 -7.69
C ALA A 85 -12.99 -0.14 -6.28
N ILE A 86 -14.08 0.05 -5.53
CA ILE A 86 -14.20 -0.45 -4.16
C ILE A 86 -14.09 -1.98 -4.13
N ARG A 87 -14.85 -2.70 -4.97
CA ARG A 87 -14.86 -4.17 -4.93
C ARG A 87 -13.51 -4.79 -5.27
N LYS A 88 -12.79 -4.20 -6.22
CA LYS A 88 -11.51 -4.72 -6.68
C LYS A 88 -10.38 -4.32 -5.73
N GLU A 89 -10.41 -3.10 -5.18
CA GLU A 89 -9.50 -2.68 -4.11
C GLU A 89 -9.60 -3.61 -2.89
N TYR A 90 -10.80 -3.84 -2.35
CA TYR A 90 -10.99 -4.76 -1.22
C TYR A 90 -10.51 -6.17 -1.54
N ARG A 91 -10.77 -6.68 -2.75
CA ARG A 91 -10.28 -7.98 -3.20
C ARG A 91 -8.76 -8.02 -3.28
N PHE A 92 -8.14 -6.98 -3.83
CA PHE A 92 -6.68 -6.85 -3.96
C PHE A 92 -6.01 -6.85 -2.59
N LEU A 93 -6.62 -6.17 -1.62
CA LEU A 93 -6.16 -6.10 -0.23
C LEU A 93 -6.50 -7.36 0.58
N GLU A 94 -7.23 -8.32 -0.01
CA GLU A 94 -7.73 -9.53 0.65
C GLU A 94 -8.62 -9.23 1.87
N GLU A 95 -9.34 -8.10 1.82
CA GLU A 95 -10.24 -7.64 2.86
C GLU A 95 -11.70 -7.98 2.51
N ARG A 96 -12.49 -8.24 3.55
CA ARG A 96 -13.94 -8.40 3.40
C ARG A 96 -14.60 -7.02 3.34
N ILE A 97 -15.48 -6.82 2.37
CA ILE A 97 -16.34 -5.63 2.32
C ILE A 97 -17.32 -5.66 3.50
N PRO A 98 -17.36 -4.62 4.35
CA PRO A 98 -18.35 -4.48 5.41
C PRO A 98 -19.79 -4.56 4.88
N ASP A 99 -20.66 -5.24 5.61
CA ASP A 99 -22.07 -5.42 5.22
C ASP A 99 -22.81 -4.08 5.06
N ALA A 100 -22.38 -3.04 5.80
CA ALA A 100 -22.90 -1.68 5.68
C ALA A 100 -22.62 -1.04 4.30
N LEU A 101 -21.48 -1.34 3.70
CA LEU A 101 -21.08 -0.80 2.39
C LEU A 101 -21.77 -1.53 1.23
N GLU A 102 -22.07 -2.82 1.38
CA GLU A 102 -22.72 -3.63 0.35
C GLU A 102 -24.09 -3.06 -0.08
N ALA A 103 -24.83 -2.45 0.84
CA ALA A 103 -26.09 -1.80 0.52
C ALA A 103 -25.91 -0.59 -0.42
N GLY A 104 -24.87 0.21 -0.21
CA GLY A 104 -24.51 1.35 -1.05
C GLY A 104 -24.02 0.91 -2.42
N LEU A 105 -23.12 -0.08 -2.47
CA LEU A 105 -22.58 -0.62 -3.72
C LEU A 105 -23.66 -1.17 -4.68
N LYS A 106 -24.75 -1.74 -4.15
CA LYS A 106 -25.87 -2.24 -4.98
C LYS A 106 -26.70 -1.12 -5.62
N LYS A 107 -26.64 0.10 -5.07
CA LYS A 107 -27.42 1.26 -5.51
C LYS A 107 -26.57 2.35 -6.17
N ALA A 108 -25.25 2.16 -6.22
CA ALA A 108 -24.31 3.16 -6.68
C ALA A 108 -24.63 3.70 -8.09
N LYS A 109 -25.18 2.87 -8.98
CA LYS A 109 -25.58 3.27 -10.34
C LYS A 109 -26.54 4.47 -10.38
N ASP A 110 -27.39 4.58 -9.36
CA ASP A 110 -28.45 5.59 -9.25
C ASP A 110 -28.08 6.72 -8.27
N MET A 111 -26.87 6.71 -7.73
CA MET A 111 -26.39 7.70 -6.76
C MET A 111 -25.92 9.00 -7.44
N SER A 112 -26.09 10.12 -6.75
CA SER A 112 -25.42 11.37 -7.13
C SER A 112 -23.92 11.29 -6.87
N GLU A 113 -23.15 12.18 -7.50
CA GLU A 113 -21.70 12.28 -7.28
C GLU A 113 -21.35 12.46 -5.79
N ASP A 114 -22.10 13.30 -5.06
CA ASP A 114 -21.89 13.50 -3.62
C ASP A 114 -22.13 12.20 -2.83
N GLN A 115 -23.15 11.42 -3.19
CA GLN A 115 -23.42 10.13 -2.57
C GLN A 115 -22.32 9.10 -2.89
N LEU A 116 -21.75 9.14 -4.10
CA LEU A 116 -20.61 8.31 -4.48
C LEU A 116 -19.33 8.71 -3.73
N LYS A 117 -19.11 10.02 -3.50
CA LYS A 117 -18.01 10.51 -2.66
C LYS A 117 -18.13 10.00 -1.24
N GLU A 118 -19.31 10.10 -0.63
CA GLU A 118 -19.54 9.57 0.72
C GLU A 118 -19.32 8.05 0.77
N LEU A 119 -19.78 7.31 -0.24
CA LEU A 119 -19.54 5.86 -0.32
C LEU A 119 -18.05 5.50 -0.40
N LEU A 120 -17.25 6.28 -1.16
CA LEU A 120 -15.80 6.13 -1.23
C LEU A 120 -15.11 6.50 0.08
N ILE A 121 -15.58 7.55 0.76
CA ILE A 121 -15.08 7.96 2.09
C ILE A 121 -15.32 6.82 3.09
N ASP A 122 -16.53 6.27 3.13
CA ASP A 122 -16.88 5.17 4.02
C ASP A 122 -16.05 3.91 3.74
N ALA A 123 -15.88 3.57 2.45
CA ALA A 123 -15.04 2.46 2.01
C ALA A 123 -13.58 2.64 2.49
N ARG A 124 -12.99 3.81 2.21
CA ARG A 124 -11.61 4.07 2.58
C ARG A 124 -11.41 4.15 4.09
N THR A 125 -12.39 4.71 4.82
CA THR A 125 -12.37 4.80 6.28
C THR A 125 -12.46 3.42 6.92
N ALA A 126 -13.27 2.52 6.38
CA ALA A 126 -13.42 1.15 6.88
C ALA A 126 -12.13 0.32 6.74
N LEU A 127 -11.27 0.62 5.77
CA LEU A 127 -9.94 0.01 5.63
C LEU A 127 -8.93 0.52 6.67
N GLY A 128 -9.21 1.65 7.32
CA GLY A 128 -8.33 2.25 8.32
C GLY A 128 -6.99 2.74 7.77
N LYS A 129 -6.14 3.23 8.66
CA LYS A 129 -4.75 3.57 8.36
C LYS A 129 -3.93 2.28 8.27
N ARG A 130 -3.22 2.11 7.16
CA ARG A 130 -2.37 0.95 6.85
C ARG A 130 -1.22 1.35 5.95
N GLU A 131 -0.04 0.80 6.22
CA GLU A 131 1.24 1.18 5.63
C GLU A 131 1.35 0.85 4.13
N ASP A 132 0.61 -0.15 3.67
CA ASP A 132 0.54 -0.56 2.26
C ASP A 132 -0.40 0.31 1.42
N LEU A 133 -1.14 1.24 2.05
CA LEU A 133 -1.96 2.27 1.40
C LEU A 133 -1.45 3.70 1.65
N ASP A 134 -0.31 3.87 2.29
CA ASP A 134 0.29 5.19 2.53
C ASP A 134 0.81 5.83 1.23
N LYS A 135 1.07 7.15 1.27
CA LYS A 135 1.63 7.92 0.14
C LYS A 135 0.80 7.82 -1.14
N ASP A 136 -0.53 7.95 -1.00
CA ASP A 136 -1.50 7.92 -2.09
C ASP A 136 -1.62 6.55 -2.79
N LYS A 137 -1.07 5.48 -2.19
CA LYS A 137 -1.18 4.12 -2.73
C LYS A 137 -2.62 3.57 -2.68
N ASP A 138 -3.47 4.08 -1.79
CA ASP A 138 -4.91 3.84 -1.86
C ASP A 138 -5.51 4.29 -3.19
N ILE A 139 -5.21 5.52 -3.62
CA ILE A 139 -5.66 6.06 -4.90
C ILE A 139 -5.09 5.23 -6.05
N ASP A 140 -3.78 4.98 -6.05
CA ASP A 140 -3.13 4.19 -7.10
C ASP A 140 -3.79 2.81 -7.27
N VAL A 141 -4.01 2.09 -6.16
CA VAL A 141 -4.62 0.75 -6.16
C VAL A 141 -6.05 0.83 -6.68
N ALA A 142 -6.88 1.75 -6.15
CA ALA A 142 -8.27 1.89 -6.58
C ALA A 142 -8.37 2.18 -8.08
N LEU A 143 -7.53 3.06 -8.62
CA LEU A 143 -7.53 3.39 -10.04
C LEU A 143 -7.06 2.22 -10.91
N VAL A 144 -5.95 1.57 -10.56
CA VAL A 144 -5.45 0.41 -11.32
C VAL A 144 -6.48 -0.71 -11.35
N GLU A 145 -7.05 -1.03 -10.19
CA GLU A 145 -8.02 -2.11 -10.02
C GLU A 145 -9.37 -1.80 -10.70
N MET A 146 -9.79 -0.54 -10.70
CA MET A 146 -10.96 -0.06 -11.44
C MET A 146 -10.73 -0.12 -12.96
N LEU A 147 -9.56 0.28 -13.47
CA LEU A 147 -9.34 0.27 -14.93
C LEU A 147 -9.17 -1.14 -15.49
N ARG A 148 -8.67 -2.09 -14.68
CA ARG A 148 -8.53 -3.51 -15.04
C ARG A 148 -9.86 -4.19 -15.43
N THR A 149 -11.00 -3.61 -15.11
CA THR A 149 -12.32 -4.15 -15.47
C THR A 149 -12.86 -3.60 -16.78
N LEU A 150 -12.30 -2.49 -17.29
CA LEU A 150 -12.76 -1.87 -18.53
C LEU A 150 -12.29 -2.66 -19.75
N ASP A 151 -10.97 -2.72 -19.95
CA ASP A 151 -10.35 -3.48 -21.03
C ASP A 151 -8.83 -3.70 -20.77
N PRO A 152 -8.16 -4.60 -21.53
CA PRO A 152 -6.75 -4.94 -21.31
C PRO A 152 -5.72 -3.85 -21.66
N TYR A 153 -6.13 -2.80 -22.36
CA TYR A 153 -5.28 -1.73 -22.89
C TYR A 153 -5.43 -0.42 -22.12
N THR A 154 -6.54 -0.24 -21.41
CA THR A 154 -6.73 0.89 -20.49
C THR A 154 -5.99 0.63 -19.18
N THR A 155 -5.09 1.53 -18.81
CA THR A 155 -4.29 1.39 -17.59
C THR A 155 -3.97 2.73 -16.96
N TYR A 156 -3.71 2.71 -15.66
CA TYR A 156 -3.19 3.83 -14.90
C TYR A 156 -1.70 3.60 -14.64
N ILE A 157 -0.90 4.64 -14.84
CA ILE A 157 0.53 4.62 -14.52
C ILE A 157 0.73 5.52 -13.30
N ASP A 158 1.04 4.89 -12.17
CA ASP A 158 1.30 5.62 -10.93
C ASP A 158 2.58 6.46 -11.01
N PRO A 159 2.73 7.51 -10.19
CA PRO A 159 3.87 8.42 -10.25
C PRO A 159 5.23 7.73 -10.09
N GLU A 160 5.29 6.65 -9.30
CA GLU A 160 6.52 5.90 -9.06
C GLU A 160 6.92 5.10 -10.30
N THR A 161 5.95 4.41 -10.92
CA THR A 161 6.14 3.72 -12.21
C THR A 161 6.51 4.69 -13.32
N LEU A 162 5.82 5.83 -13.40
CA LEU A 162 6.13 6.88 -14.38
C LEU A 162 7.56 7.41 -14.20
N ASN A 163 7.99 7.64 -12.97
CA ASN A 163 9.35 8.10 -12.67
C ASN A 163 10.40 7.06 -13.08
N ARG A 164 10.18 5.78 -12.75
CA ARG A 164 11.06 4.69 -13.19
C ARG A 164 11.15 4.63 -14.71
N PHE A 165 10.02 4.73 -15.40
CA PHE A 165 9.97 4.70 -16.86
C PHE A 165 10.72 5.88 -17.49
N LYS A 166 10.58 7.09 -16.93
CA LYS A 166 11.34 8.28 -17.38
C LYS A 166 12.85 8.11 -17.17
N ILE A 167 13.26 7.54 -16.04
CA ILE A 167 14.67 7.23 -15.74
C ILE A 167 15.23 6.25 -16.77
N GLU A 168 14.48 5.20 -17.08
CA GLU A 168 14.85 4.18 -18.07
C GLU A 168 14.99 4.77 -19.48
N ILE A 169 14.01 5.56 -19.94
CA ILE A 169 14.06 6.24 -21.24
C ILE A 169 15.24 7.22 -21.32
N ALA A 170 15.48 7.98 -20.26
CA ALA A 170 16.58 8.94 -20.23
C ALA A 170 17.96 8.28 -20.22
N GLY A 171 18.05 6.96 -19.98
CA GLY A 171 19.31 6.24 -19.78
C GLY A 171 20.08 6.66 -18.53
N ASN A 172 19.46 7.47 -17.65
CA ASN A 172 20.07 8.06 -16.47
C ASN A 172 19.86 7.16 -15.25
N PHE A 173 20.52 6.00 -15.22
CA PHE A 173 20.48 5.12 -14.05
C PHE A 173 21.23 5.78 -12.88
N THR A 174 20.52 6.47 -12.00
CA THR A 174 21.08 6.92 -10.72
C THR A 174 21.19 5.72 -9.78
N GLY A 175 22.39 5.44 -9.27
CA GLY A 175 22.65 4.37 -8.31
C GLY A 175 23.93 3.60 -8.60
N ILE A 176 24.12 2.48 -7.89
CA ILE A 176 25.30 1.60 -8.06
C ILE A 176 25.09 0.50 -9.11
N GLY A 177 23.89 0.41 -9.71
CA GLY A 177 23.55 -0.55 -10.77
C GLY A 177 23.34 -1.98 -10.26
N ILE A 178 22.38 -2.15 -9.35
CA ILE A 178 21.89 -3.44 -8.86
C ILE A 178 20.37 -3.55 -9.05
N GLN A 179 19.89 -4.74 -9.38
CA GLN A 179 18.48 -5.10 -9.26
C GLN A 179 18.28 -5.78 -7.90
N ILE A 180 17.34 -5.28 -7.10
CA ILE A 180 17.02 -5.80 -5.77
C ILE A 180 15.54 -6.20 -5.68
N ARG A 181 15.21 -7.10 -4.75
CA ARG A 181 13.84 -7.42 -4.35
C ARG A 181 13.79 -7.62 -2.84
N LYS A 182 12.61 -7.50 -2.24
CA LYS A 182 12.44 -7.83 -0.81
C LYS A 182 12.35 -9.35 -0.65
N ASP A 183 13.10 -9.92 0.29
CA ASP A 183 13.03 -11.34 0.64
C ASP A 183 11.87 -11.58 1.60
N ALA A 184 10.97 -12.50 1.25
CA ALA A 184 9.73 -12.72 2.02
C ALA A 184 9.95 -13.44 3.36
N ALA A 185 11.09 -14.13 3.54
CA ALA A 185 11.40 -14.86 4.77
C ALA A 185 12.12 -13.99 5.80
N THR A 186 13.03 -13.12 5.35
CA THR A 186 13.91 -12.32 6.21
C THR A 186 13.53 -10.83 6.27
N ASP A 187 12.63 -10.37 5.39
CA ASP A 187 12.27 -8.95 5.20
C ASP A 187 13.43 -8.04 4.75
N LEU A 188 14.59 -8.62 4.41
CA LEU A 188 15.78 -7.90 3.94
C LEU A 188 15.75 -7.69 2.41
N LEU A 189 16.59 -6.77 1.92
CA LEU A 189 16.76 -6.54 0.48
C LEU A 189 17.74 -7.57 -0.09
N LEU A 190 17.26 -8.40 -1.01
CA LEU A 190 18.03 -9.39 -1.74
C LEU A 190 18.48 -8.85 -3.10
N VAL A 191 19.77 -8.96 -3.40
CA VAL A 191 20.33 -8.67 -4.72
C VAL A 191 19.88 -9.76 -5.70
N VAL A 192 19.08 -9.38 -6.69
CA VAL A 192 18.66 -10.25 -7.79
C VAL A 192 19.80 -10.42 -8.77
N THR A 193 20.38 -9.31 -9.24
CA THR A 193 21.54 -9.32 -10.13
C THR A 193 22.23 -7.95 -10.18
N PRO A 194 23.57 -7.87 -10.14
CA PRO A 194 24.30 -6.66 -10.50
C PRO A 194 24.32 -6.46 -12.02
N ILE A 195 24.17 -5.21 -12.47
CA ILE A 195 24.27 -4.86 -13.89
C ILE A 195 25.75 -4.97 -14.32
N LYS A 196 26.06 -5.74 -15.36
CA LYS A 196 27.44 -5.93 -15.83
C LYS A 196 28.12 -4.59 -16.11
N GLY A 197 29.30 -4.37 -15.52
CA GLY A 197 30.05 -3.13 -15.68
C GLY A 197 29.55 -1.96 -14.84
N SER A 198 28.57 -2.15 -13.95
CA SER A 198 28.16 -1.13 -12.98
C SER A 198 29.19 -0.98 -11.83
N PRO A 199 29.12 0.10 -11.04
CA PRO A 199 29.90 0.22 -9.81
C PRO A 199 29.74 -0.98 -8.86
N ALA A 200 28.51 -1.48 -8.70
CA ALA A 200 28.23 -2.65 -7.88
C ALA A 200 28.88 -3.93 -8.41
N TYR A 201 28.83 -4.14 -9.73
CA TYR A 201 29.51 -5.27 -10.37
C TYR A 201 31.04 -5.19 -10.16
N ARG A 202 31.62 -3.99 -10.29
CA ARG A 202 33.05 -3.76 -10.01
C ARG A 202 33.40 -3.92 -8.52
N ALA A 203 32.46 -3.61 -7.63
CA ALA A 203 32.60 -3.82 -6.19
C ALA A 203 32.48 -5.31 -5.80
N GLY A 204 32.11 -6.20 -6.74
CA GLY A 204 32.06 -7.64 -6.51
C GLY A 204 30.73 -8.14 -5.91
N LEU A 205 29.69 -7.31 -5.87
CA LEU A 205 28.35 -7.76 -5.48
C LEU A 205 27.88 -8.90 -6.39
N MET A 206 27.17 -9.87 -5.82
CA MET A 206 26.69 -11.06 -6.52
C MET A 206 25.17 -11.23 -6.37
N ALA A 207 24.58 -12.00 -7.29
CA ALA A 207 23.21 -12.44 -7.14
C ALA A 207 23.08 -13.33 -5.89
N GLY A 208 22.10 -13.03 -5.03
CA GLY A 208 21.90 -13.73 -3.76
C GLY A 208 22.40 -12.99 -2.52
N ASP A 209 23.16 -11.89 -2.68
CA ASP A 209 23.61 -11.10 -1.54
C ASP A 209 22.41 -10.45 -0.81
N LEU A 210 22.42 -10.49 0.52
CA LEU A 210 21.46 -9.77 1.36
C LEU A 210 22.08 -8.45 1.82
N ILE A 211 21.39 -7.35 1.53
CA ILE A 211 21.77 -6.03 2.01
C ILE A 211 21.22 -5.91 3.44
N THR A 212 22.12 -5.98 4.41
CA THR A 212 21.78 -5.88 5.83
C THR A 212 21.68 -4.42 6.29
N ASN A 213 22.59 -3.57 5.82
CA ASN A 213 22.70 -2.18 6.25
C ASN A 213 22.95 -1.27 5.04
N ILE A 214 22.35 -0.08 5.05
CA ILE A 214 22.64 1.00 4.11
C ILE A 214 23.11 2.20 4.92
N GLY A 215 24.40 2.49 4.84
CA GLY A 215 25.01 3.64 5.51
C GLY A 215 25.00 4.89 4.64
N ARG A 216 25.12 6.05 5.28
CA ARG A 216 25.32 7.34 4.62
C ARG A 216 26.57 7.98 5.18
N GLU A 217 27.63 8.06 4.39
CA GLU A 217 28.91 8.66 4.83
C GLU A 217 28.98 10.16 4.55
N VAL A 218 28.14 10.69 3.65
CA VAL A 218 28.15 12.11 3.25
C VAL A 218 26.74 12.69 3.13
N ASP A 219 26.58 13.98 3.40
CA ASP A 219 25.32 14.72 3.24
C ASP A 219 24.95 14.96 1.75
N ASN A 220 23.85 15.69 1.50
CA ASN A 220 23.42 16.01 0.13
C ASN A 220 24.38 16.96 -0.60
N GLU A 221 25.31 17.60 0.10
CA GLU A 221 26.29 18.55 -0.41
C GLU A 221 27.70 17.91 -0.52
N GLY A 222 27.83 16.61 -0.21
CA GLY A 222 29.09 15.88 -0.26
C GLY A 222 29.98 16.07 0.97
N LYS A 223 29.49 16.66 2.06
CA LYS A 223 30.25 16.80 3.31
C LYS A 223 30.17 15.52 4.14
N PRO A 224 31.27 15.07 4.76
CA PRO A 224 31.27 13.89 5.61
C PRO A 224 30.25 14.01 6.75
N LEU A 225 29.41 12.98 6.91
CA LEU A 225 28.55 12.82 8.06
C LEU A 225 29.37 12.30 9.24
N PRO A 226 29.05 12.69 10.49
CA PRO A 226 29.70 12.12 11.66
C PRO A 226 29.49 10.60 11.65
N LYS A 227 30.59 9.86 11.82
CA LYS A 227 30.55 8.40 11.84
C LYS A 227 29.62 7.96 12.97
N THR A 228 28.53 7.30 12.63
CA THR A 228 27.75 6.52 13.60
C THR A 228 28.65 5.41 14.13
N GLU A 229 28.98 5.46 15.43
CA GLU A 229 29.54 4.31 16.12
C GLU A 229 28.49 3.19 16.05
N GLU A 230 28.85 2.06 15.44
CA GLU A 230 28.00 0.88 15.37
C GLU A 230 27.81 0.31 16.79
N THR A 231 26.55 0.24 17.25
CA THR A 231 26.12 -0.56 18.42
C THR A 231 25.46 -1.84 17.96
#